data_AF-A0A7S2HUY6-F1
#
_entry.id   AF-A0A7S2HUY6-F1
#
_cell.length_a   1.000
_cell.length_b   1.000
_cell.length_c   1.000
_cell.angle_alpha   90.00
_cell.angle_beta   90.00
_cell.angle_gamma   90.00
#
_symmetry.space_group_name_H-M   'P 1'
#
loop_
_entity.id
_entity.type
_entity.pdbx_description
1 polymer ?
#
loop_
_entity_poly.entity_id
_entity_poly.type
_entity_poly.pdbx_seq_one_letter_code
_entity_poly.pdbx_strand_id
1 'polypeptide(L)'
;VTKEVKDDLPHTAIASSPLNILVYIFKMKFSLASLLIATMATNAHATSLAVCRCNPDPHFFTWHGIYYDYHGGCDLVLIQNPTFDGTDVFNLHIRTVPLNGWGGISNAVLQIGPDTMEVKDDGSYFINGMPGPTAAGIVASLGSFGYQVSYAPGTPTDVWEVKLNPPQYVRITNFNYGVSTSGSISIEVYADGSEFSDSVGMCGTWTQPGLIARD
;
A
#
# COMPACT_ATOMS: atom_id res chain seq x y z
N VAL A 1 -73.90 7.96 -19.61
CA VAL A 1 -73.65 7.79 -21.06
C VAL A 1 -72.73 6.59 -21.22
N THR A 2 -73.30 5.54 -21.80
CA THR A 2 -72.70 4.24 -22.12
C THR A 2 -71.74 4.33 -23.30
N LYS A 3 -70.61 3.61 -23.28
CA LYS A 3 -70.35 2.44 -24.15
C LYS A 3 -68.89 1.96 -24.06
N GLU A 4 -68.73 0.67 -23.80
CA GLU A 4 -67.64 -0.15 -24.30
C GLU A 4 -67.65 -0.17 -25.84
N VAL A 5 -66.46 -0.22 -26.46
CA VAL A 5 -66.25 -0.91 -27.74
C VAL A 5 -64.95 -1.71 -27.65
N LYS A 6 -65.09 -2.99 -27.94
CA LYS A 6 -64.09 -4.05 -28.04
C LYS A 6 -63.59 -4.16 -29.48
N ASP A 7 -62.42 -4.78 -29.59
CA ASP A 7 -61.91 -5.58 -30.72
C ASP A 7 -61.50 -4.85 -32.02
N ASP A 8 -60.23 -4.96 -32.40
CA ASP A 8 -59.82 -5.93 -33.45
C ASP A 8 -58.35 -5.73 -33.86
N LEU A 9 -57.55 -6.77 -33.63
CA LEU A 9 -56.30 -7.00 -34.34
C LEU A 9 -56.63 -7.53 -35.75
N PRO A 10 -56.03 -7.00 -36.82
CA PRO A 10 -55.81 -7.80 -38.01
C PRO A 10 -54.39 -8.36 -37.99
N HIS A 11 -54.30 -9.68 -37.83
CA HIS A 11 -53.18 -10.44 -38.38
C HIS A 11 -53.30 -10.42 -39.91
N THR A 12 -52.43 -9.65 -40.57
CA THR A 12 -51.98 -9.95 -41.93
C THR A 12 -50.47 -9.90 -41.93
N ALA A 13 -49.85 -11.08 -41.96
CA ALA A 13 -48.48 -11.26 -42.39
C ALA A 13 -48.34 -10.76 -43.83
N ILE A 14 -47.21 -10.13 -44.17
CA ILE A 14 -46.46 -10.30 -45.44
C ILE A 14 -45.13 -9.51 -45.35
N ALA A 15 -44.08 -10.20 -45.79
CA ALA A 15 -42.79 -9.72 -46.29
C ALA A 15 -41.75 -9.21 -45.28
N SER A 16 -40.88 -10.15 -44.90
CA SER A 16 -39.46 -9.89 -44.68
C SER A 16 -38.85 -9.13 -45.88
N SER A 17 -38.32 -7.93 -45.65
CA SER A 17 -37.33 -7.32 -46.54
C SER A 17 -36.16 -6.77 -45.72
N PRO A 18 -34.90 -7.07 -46.09
CA PRO A 18 -33.75 -6.86 -45.22
C PRO A 18 -33.14 -5.47 -45.48
N LEU A 19 -33.66 -4.41 -44.87
CA LEU A 19 -33.06 -3.09 -45.07
C LEU A 19 -33.15 -2.10 -43.90
N ASN A 20 -33.22 -2.60 -42.66
CA ASN A 20 -33.07 -1.76 -41.46
C ASN A 20 -31.99 -2.24 -40.46
N ILE A 21 -31.03 -3.05 -40.92
CA ILE A 21 -29.87 -3.50 -40.10
C ILE A 21 -28.62 -2.62 -40.33
N LEU A 22 -28.70 -1.57 -41.15
CA LEU A 22 -27.52 -0.73 -41.46
C LEU A 22 -27.34 0.50 -40.56
N VAL A 23 -28.26 0.79 -39.62
CA VAL A 23 -28.15 1.96 -38.72
C VAL A 23 -27.67 1.57 -37.30
N TYR A 24 -27.72 0.30 -36.92
CA TYR A 24 -27.22 -0.16 -35.60
C TYR A 24 -25.79 -0.71 -35.58
N ILE A 25 -25.09 -0.72 -36.72
CA ILE A 25 -23.72 -1.27 -36.83
C ILE A 25 -22.62 -0.20 -36.69
N PHE A 26 -22.95 1.08 -36.56
CA PHE A 26 -21.93 2.15 -36.60
C PHE A 26 -21.39 2.68 -35.26
N LYS A 27 -21.66 2.05 -34.10
CA LYS A 27 -21.15 2.57 -32.81
C LYS A 27 -20.57 1.58 -31.79
N MET A 28 -20.28 0.33 -32.15
CA MET A 28 -19.51 -0.57 -31.29
C MET A 28 -18.50 -1.38 -32.11
N LYS A 29 -17.44 -0.71 -32.56
CA LYS A 29 -16.16 -1.39 -32.83
C LYS A 29 -15.28 -1.28 -31.59
N PHE A 30 -15.70 -1.88 -30.48
CA PHE A 30 -14.75 -2.26 -29.45
C PHE A 30 -14.07 -3.52 -29.95
N SER A 31 -12.88 -3.34 -30.52
CA SER A 31 -12.02 -4.46 -30.89
C SER A 31 -11.81 -5.34 -29.66
N LEU A 32 -11.84 -6.68 -29.83
CA LEU A 32 -11.39 -7.62 -28.81
C LEU A 32 -9.99 -7.25 -28.27
N ALA A 33 -9.16 -6.57 -29.09
CA ALA A 33 -7.89 -6.01 -28.65
C ALA A 33 -8.04 -4.87 -27.62
N SER A 34 -9.07 -4.03 -27.69
CA SER A 34 -9.29 -2.96 -26.69
C SER A 34 -9.76 -3.49 -25.35
N LEU A 35 -10.53 -4.59 -25.32
CA LEU A 35 -10.90 -5.26 -24.07
C LEU A 35 -9.69 -5.99 -23.48
N LEU A 36 -8.84 -6.60 -24.32
CA LEU A 36 -7.59 -7.22 -23.89
C LEU A 36 -6.57 -6.19 -23.36
N ILE A 37 -6.44 -5.03 -24.00
CA ILE A 37 -5.54 -3.95 -23.55
C ILE A 37 -5.99 -3.38 -22.21
N ALA A 38 -7.29 -3.16 -21.99
CA ALA A 38 -7.81 -2.73 -20.69
C ALA A 38 -7.57 -3.78 -19.59
N THR A 39 -7.73 -5.07 -19.90
CA THR A 39 -7.49 -6.18 -18.97
C THR A 39 -5.99 -6.41 -18.69
N MET A 40 -5.11 -6.10 -19.65
CA MET A 40 -3.65 -6.17 -19.47
C MET A 40 -3.09 -4.96 -18.73
N ALA A 41 -3.66 -3.76 -18.92
CA ALA A 41 -3.25 -2.56 -18.19
C ALA A 41 -3.63 -2.62 -16.70
N THR A 42 -4.76 -3.25 -16.34
CA THR A 42 -5.11 -3.49 -14.93
C THR A 42 -4.22 -4.55 -14.28
N ASN A 43 -3.75 -5.54 -15.04
CA ASN A 43 -2.86 -6.60 -14.52
C ASN A 43 -1.39 -6.19 -14.47
N ALA A 44 -0.93 -5.28 -15.33
CA ALA A 44 0.46 -4.83 -15.31
C ALA A 44 0.82 -4.01 -14.05
N HIS A 45 -0.16 -3.35 -13.43
CA HIS A 45 0.05 -2.64 -12.16
C HIS A 45 -0.01 -3.56 -10.94
N ALA A 46 -0.73 -4.69 -11.05
CA ALA A 46 -0.87 -5.65 -9.95
C ALA A 46 0.41 -6.49 -9.70
N THR A 47 1.41 -6.43 -10.58
CA THR A 47 2.67 -7.20 -10.47
C THR A 47 3.92 -6.33 -10.72
N SER A 48 3.85 -5.02 -10.47
CA SER A 48 5.00 -4.12 -10.57
C SER A 48 5.69 -3.94 -9.23
N LEU A 49 6.95 -3.50 -9.23
CA LEU A 49 7.63 -3.06 -8.01
C LEU A 49 7.27 -1.60 -7.71
N ALA A 50 7.05 -1.27 -6.44
CA ALA A 50 6.79 0.08 -5.97
C ALA A 50 7.52 0.38 -4.66
N VAL A 51 7.66 1.67 -4.35
CA VAL A 51 8.28 2.14 -3.10
C VAL A 51 7.27 3.00 -2.34
N CYS A 52 6.98 2.67 -1.09
CA CYS A 52 6.39 3.60 -0.14
C CYS A 52 7.47 4.19 0.77
N ARG A 53 7.38 5.49 1.08
CA ARG A 53 8.31 6.15 2.00
C ARG A 53 7.59 7.05 3.00
N CYS A 54 8.17 7.17 4.18
CA CYS A 54 7.81 8.16 5.19
C CYS A 54 9.11 8.71 5.79
N ASN A 55 9.49 9.92 5.39
CA ASN A 55 10.73 10.55 5.84
C ASN A 55 10.48 11.42 7.09
N PRO A 56 11.53 11.77 7.87
CA PRO A 56 11.47 12.78 8.93
C PRO A 56 10.81 14.09 8.48
N ASP A 57 10.25 14.83 9.44
CA ASP A 57 9.27 15.90 9.18
C ASP A 57 8.13 15.40 8.28
N PRO A 58 7.24 14.55 8.83
CA PRO A 58 6.55 13.46 8.12
C PRO A 58 6.15 13.74 6.66
N HIS A 59 7.06 13.38 5.76
CA HIS A 59 6.89 13.47 4.31
C HIS A 59 6.57 12.08 3.74
N PHE A 60 5.39 11.90 3.17
CA PHE A 60 4.90 10.61 2.70
C PHE A 60 5.00 10.49 1.18
N PHE A 61 5.31 9.28 0.70
CA PHE A 61 5.21 8.88 -0.70
C PHE A 61 4.41 7.58 -0.77
N THR A 62 3.28 7.60 -1.48
CA THR A 62 2.43 6.41 -1.69
C THR A 62 3.08 5.40 -2.64
N TRP A 63 2.48 4.21 -2.77
CA TRP A 63 2.86 3.21 -3.79
C TRP A 63 2.91 3.80 -5.22
N HIS A 64 1.98 4.69 -5.56
CA HIS A 64 1.97 5.39 -6.86
C HIS A 64 2.87 6.64 -6.92
N GLY A 65 3.72 6.88 -5.92
CA GLY A 65 4.62 8.02 -5.87
C GLY A 65 3.95 9.37 -5.58
N ILE A 66 2.73 9.38 -5.04
CA ILE A 66 2.06 10.62 -4.64
C ILE A 66 2.72 11.13 -3.36
N TYR A 67 3.23 12.36 -3.42
CA TYR A 67 3.81 13.07 -2.30
C TYR A 67 2.73 13.83 -1.52
N TYR A 68 2.79 13.76 -0.19
CA TYR A 68 1.99 14.62 0.69
C TYR A 68 2.59 14.71 2.10
N ASP A 69 2.17 15.73 2.83
CA ASP A 69 2.60 16.00 4.20
C ASP A 69 1.46 15.77 5.18
N TYR A 70 1.75 15.16 6.32
CA TYR A 70 0.80 14.99 7.41
C TYR A 70 1.47 15.24 8.76
N HIS A 71 1.15 16.38 9.39
CA HIS A 71 1.76 16.80 10.65
C HIS A 71 0.84 16.61 11.87
N GLY A 72 -0.16 15.73 11.77
CA GLY A 72 -0.96 15.34 12.93
C GLY A 72 -0.10 14.54 13.91
N GLY A 73 -0.34 14.70 15.22
CA GLY A 73 0.35 13.94 16.26
C GLY A 73 -0.46 12.74 16.74
N CYS A 74 -0.24 11.56 16.17
CA CYS A 74 -0.98 10.35 16.53
C CYS A 74 -0.31 9.06 16.00
N ASP A 75 -0.96 7.93 16.27
CA ASP A 75 -0.61 6.64 15.68
C ASP A 75 -1.26 6.51 14.32
N LEU A 76 -0.46 6.14 13.33
CA LEU A 76 -0.86 6.02 11.94
C LEU A 76 -0.61 4.60 11.44
N VAL A 77 -1.56 4.10 10.66
CA VAL A 77 -1.37 2.88 9.86
C VAL A 77 -0.62 3.29 8.59
N LEU A 78 0.70 3.07 8.56
CA LEU A 78 1.48 3.35 7.36
C LEU A 78 1.14 2.33 6.27
N ILE A 79 1.18 1.05 6.63
CA ILE A 79 0.73 -0.08 5.81
C ILE A 79 -0.03 -1.06 6.69
N GLN A 80 -1.16 -1.53 6.22
CA GLN A 80 -1.83 -2.74 6.70
C GLN A 80 -2.07 -3.62 5.49
N ASN A 81 -1.64 -4.87 5.58
CA ASN A 81 -1.82 -5.89 4.56
C ASN A 81 -2.26 -7.19 5.25
N PRO A 82 -3.55 -7.56 5.19
CA PRO A 82 -4.08 -8.72 5.91
C PRO A 82 -3.65 -10.07 5.31
N THR A 83 -3.11 -10.06 4.10
CA THR A 83 -2.82 -11.24 3.27
C THR A 83 -1.39 -11.13 2.72
N PHE A 84 -0.40 -11.23 3.61
CA PHE A 84 1.00 -11.20 3.25
C PHE A 84 1.59 -12.62 3.16
N ASP A 85 2.25 -12.92 2.05
CA ASP A 85 2.82 -14.25 1.72
C ASP A 85 1.83 -15.42 1.96
N GLY A 86 0.55 -15.18 1.67
CA GLY A 86 -0.56 -16.13 1.74
C GLY A 86 -0.96 -16.61 3.15
N THR A 87 -0.20 -16.33 4.19
CA THR A 87 -0.40 -16.89 5.54
C THR A 87 -0.19 -15.90 6.67
N ASP A 88 0.70 -14.92 6.49
CA ASP A 88 1.02 -13.92 7.50
C ASP A 88 0.22 -12.64 7.27
N VAL A 89 0.16 -11.80 8.31
CA VAL A 89 -0.22 -10.39 8.18
C VAL A 89 1.04 -9.56 8.09
N PHE A 90 0.97 -8.43 7.37
CA PHE A 90 2.01 -7.41 7.40
C PHE A 90 1.38 -6.09 7.85
N ASN A 91 1.77 -5.61 9.03
CA ASN A 91 1.34 -4.29 9.52
C ASN A 91 2.57 -3.45 9.82
N LEU A 92 2.56 -2.20 9.38
CA LEU A 92 3.58 -1.22 9.70
C LEU A 92 2.88 0.02 10.23
N HIS A 93 3.00 0.25 11.52
CA HIS A 93 2.45 1.41 12.19
C HIS A 93 3.58 2.38 12.55
N ILE A 94 3.26 3.67 12.53
CA ILE A 94 4.18 4.72 12.96
C ILE A 94 3.51 5.62 13.98
N ARG A 95 4.30 6.22 14.87
CA ARG A 95 3.85 7.32 15.72
C ARG A 95 4.46 8.62 15.25
N THR A 96 3.60 9.57 14.92
CA THR A 96 3.96 10.94 14.61
C THR A 96 3.79 11.80 15.84
N VAL A 97 4.73 12.70 16.10
CA VAL A 97 4.72 13.61 17.25
C VAL A 97 4.93 15.05 16.79
N PRO A 98 4.17 16.02 17.33
CA PRO A 98 4.44 17.42 17.07
C PRO A 98 5.71 17.84 17.82
N LEU A 99 6.64 18.46 17.11
CA LEU A 99 7.85 19.09 17.66
C LEU A 99 7.72 20.61 17.52
N ASN A 100 8.67 21.36 18.08
CA ASN A 100 8.64 22.81 17.99
C ASN A 100 8.99 23.29 16.57
N GLY A 101 7.98 23.50 15.74
CA GLY A 101 8.11 24.03 14.37
C GLY A 101 8.14 22.98 13.25
N TRP A 102 8.11 21.69 13.57
CA TRP A 102 8.06 20.57 12.61
C TRP A 102 7.43 19.32 13.24
N GLY A 103 7.19 18.27 12.46
CA GLY A 103 6.77 16.96 12.99
C GLY A 103 7.95 15.99 13.11
N GLY A 104 7.81 14.96 13.95
CA GLY A 104 8.78 13.87 14.03
C GLY A 104 8.09 12.51 13.96
N ILE A 105 8.86 11.47 13.64
CA ILE A 105 8.42 10.08 13.74
C ILE A 105 9.16 9.45 14.91
N SER A 106 8.45 9.21 16.02
CA SER A 106 9.06 8.77 17.28
C SER A 106 9.17 7.24 17.39
N ASN A 107 8.27 6.51 16.74
CA ASN A 107 8.23 5.05 16.76
C ASN A 107 7.81 4.51 15.39
N ALA A 108 8.36 3.36 15.02
CA ALA A 108 7.86 2.50 13.96
C ALA A 108 7.74 1.07 14.49
N VAL A 109 6.60 0.42 14.25
CA VAL A 109 6.36 -0.97 14.63
C VAL A 109 5.98 -1.76 13.39
N LEU A 110 6.85 -2.68 13.00
CA LEU A 110 6.61 -3.67 11.96
C LEU A 110 6.11 -4.96 12.60
N GLN A 111 5.02 -5.50 12.11
CA GLN A 111 4.52 -6.83 12.41
C GLN A 111 4.56 -7.67 11.13
N ILE A 112 5.13 -8.88 11.22
CA ILE A 112 4.99 -9.91 10.20
C ILE A 112 4.55 -11.20 10.90
N GLY A 113 3.36 -11.68 10.54
CA GLY A 113 2.75 -12.83 11.20
C GLY A 113 2.58 -12.56 12.72
N PRO A 114 3.08 -13.45 13.60
CA PRO A 114 3.02 -13.26 15.04
C PRO A 114 4.12 -12.33 15.58
N ASP A 115 5.16 -12.06 14.80
CA ASP A 115 6.36 -11.38 15.27
C ASP A 115 6.28 -9.86 15.06
N THR A 116 6.93 -9.13 15.95
CA THR A 116 6.98 -7.67 15.95
C THR A 116 8.41 -7.16 16.11
N MET A 117 8.68 -6.05 15.45
CA MET A 117 9.88 -5.25 15.59
C MET A 117 9.48 -3.79 15.81
N GLU A 118 9.86 -3.23 16.96
CA GLU A 118 9.66 -1.81 17.28
C GLU A 118 11.00 -1.08 17.25
N VAL A 119 11.07 0.05 16.55
CA VAL A 119 12.21 0.98 16.52
C VAL A 119 11.75 2.33 17.05
N LYS A 120 12.59 2.95 17.89
CA LYS A 120 12.34 4.27 18.50
C LYS A 120 13.35 5.30 18.03
N ASP A 121 12.96 6.57 18.09
CA ASP A 121 13.76 7.74 17.72
C ASP A 121 14.97 8.01 18.64
N ASP A 122 15.02 7.39 19.82
CA ASP A 122 16.17 7.38 20.72
C ASP A 122 17.23 6.32 20.36
N GLY A 123 16.98 5.52 19.31
CA GLY A 123 17.88 4.47 18.81
C GLY A 123 17.64 3.10 19.45
N SER A 124 16.80 3.00 20.47
CA SER A 124 16.39 1.71 21.04
C SER A 124 15.44 0.96 20.10
N TYR A 125 15.52 -0.36 20.13
CA TYR A 125 14.64 -1.22 19.37
C TYR A 125 14.36 -2.54 20.09
N PHE A 126 13.24 -3.16 19.77
CA PHE A 126 12.71 -4.36 20.42
C PHE A 126 12.25 -5.36 19.38
N ILE A 127 12.50 -6.65 19.65
CA ILE A 127 11.97 -7.78 18.89
C ILE A 127 11.05 -8.55 19.83
N ASN A 128 9.76 -8.67 19.48
CA ASN A 128 8.75 -9.32 20.31
C ASN A 128 8.72 -8.79 21.75
N GLY A 129 8.85 -7.47 21.90
CA GLY A 129 8.88 -6.77 23.20
C GLY A 129 10.20 -6.91 23.98
N MET A 130 11.16 -7.69 23.49
CA MET A 130 12.47 -7.86 24.12
C MET A 130 13.51 -6.92 23.47
N PRO A 131 14.40 -6.27 24.26
CA PRO A 131 15.44 -5.42 23.69
C PRO A 131 16.30 -6.16 22.65
N GLY A 132 16.53 -5.52 21.51
CA GLY A 132 17.31 -6.10 20.42
C GLY A 132 18.84 -6.07 20.67
N PRO A 133 19.62 -6.95 20.01
CA PRO A 133 21.08 -6.92 20.07
C PRO A 133 21.71 -5.60 19.61
N THR A 134 22.77 -5.14 20.28
CA THR A 134 23.47 -3.89 19.89
C THR A 134 24.62 -4.11 18.90
N ALA A 135 24.99 -5.37 18.64
CA ALA A 135 26.02 -5.71 17.66
C ALA A 135 25.45 -5.68 16.24
N ALA A 136 26.23 -5.15 15.29
CA ALA A 136 25.90 -5.16 13.87
C ALA A 136 25.76 -6.60 13.33
N GLY A 137 24.84 -6.83 12.40
CA GLY A 137 24.65 -8.13 11.74
C GLY A 137 23.18 -8.56 11.68
N ILE A 138 22.94 -9.86 11.49
CA ILE A 138 21.59 -10.43 11.58
C ILE A 138 21.20 -10.55 13.05
N VAL A 139 20.07 -9.95 13.42
CA VAL A 139 19.65 -9.80 14.82
C VAL A 139 18.36 -10.54 15.16
N ALA A 140 17.54 -10.86 14.16
CA ALA A 140 16.29 -11.58 14.33
C ALA A 140 15.80 -12.18 13.01
N SER A 141 14.75 -13.00 13.11
CA SER A 141 13.89 -13.42 12.01
C SER A 141 12.44 -13.13 12.39
N LEU A 142 11.64 -12.67 11.43
CA LEU A 142 10.22 -12.36 11.64
C LEU A 142 9.33 -13.20 10.74
N GLY A 143 8.14 -13.52 11.21
CA GLY A 143 7.09 -14.17 10.43
C GLY A 143 7.35 -15.66 10.22
N SER A 144 6.36 -16.33 9.64
CA SER A 144 6.34 -17.77 9.42
C SER A 144 7.45 -18.23 8.46
N PHE A 145 7.88 -17.36 7.55
CA PHE A 145 8.96 -17.62 6.59
C PHE A 145 10.35 -17.21 7.09
N GLY A 146 10.46 -16.58 8.26
CA GLY A 146 11.74 -16.28 8.90
C GLY A 146 12.54 -15.16 8.23
N TYR A 147 11.88 -14.09 7.79
CA TYR A 147 12.51 -12.93 7.14
C TYR A 147 13.59 -12.32 8.02
N GLN A 148 14.81 -12.22 7.49
CA GLN A 148 15.98 -11.82 8.26
C GLN A 148 15.96 -10.31 8.53
N VAL A 149 16.13 -9.96 9.80
CA VAL A 149 16.36 -8.58 10.25
C VAL A 149 17.87 -8.38 10.38
N SER A 150 18.39 -7.41 9.64
CA SER A 150 19.76 -6.92 9.78
C SER A 150 19.79 -5.58 10.49
N TYR A 151 20.80 -5.39 11.33
CA TYR A 151 21.08 -4.14 12.04
C TYR A 151 22.47 -3.63 11.69
N ALA A 152 22.54 -2.35 11.32
CA ALA A 152 23.76 -1.63 11.02
C ALA A 152 23.79 -0.32 11.85
N PRO A 153 24.44 -0.32 13.03
CA PRO A 153 24.63 0.89 13.81
C PRO A 153 25.54 1.87 13.10
N GLY A 154 25.32 3.17 13.30
CA GLY A 154 26.14 4.20 12.68
C GLY A 154 25.95 5.59 13.25
N THR A 155 26.84 6.50 12.84
CA THR A 155 26.70 7.94 13.11
C THR A 155 26.65 8.67 11.77
N PRO A 156 25.61 9.46 11.46
CA PRO A 156 24.51 9.86 12.35
C PRO A 156 23.30 8.91 12.36
N THR A 157 23.37 7.73 11.72
CA THR A 157 22.19 6.89 11.52
C THR A 157 22.37 5.44 11.95
N ASP A 158 21.34 4.91 12.61
CA ASP A 158 21.16 3.48 12.79
C ASP A 158 20.17 2.95 11.75
N VAL A 159 20.48 1.81 11.13
CA VAL A 159 19.66 1.22 10.07
C VAL A 159 19.26 -0.20 10.43
N TRP A 160 17.97 -0.48 10.30
CA TRP A 160 17.42 -1.82 10.31
C TRP A 160 16.81 -2.14 8.95
N GLU A 161 17.15 -3.29 8.38
CA GLU A 161 16.60 -3.78 7.13
C GLU A 161 16.06 -5.19 7.32
N VAL A 162 14.76 -5.38 7.03
CA VAL A 162 14.10 -6.67 6.95
C VAL A 162 14.04 -7.09 5.50
N LYS A 163 14.76 -8.15 5.15
CA LYS A 163 14.74 -8.70 3.79
C LYS A 163 13.53 -9.59 3.62
N LEU A 164 12.63 -9.18 2.73
CA LEU A 164 11.45 -9.94 2.35
C LEU A 164 11.78 -10.84 1.14
N ASN A 165 10.76 -11.30 0.42
CA ASN A 165 10.94 -12.06 -0.81
C ASN A 165 11.65 -11.17 -1.85
N PRO A 166 12.87 -11.54 -2.31
CA PRO A 166 13.69 -10.65 -3.13
C PRO A 166 12.96 -10.17 -4.40
N PRO A 167 13.10 -8.88 -4.78
CA PRO A 167 14.05 -7.90 -4.23
C PRO A 167 13.51 -7.05 -3.07
N GLN A 168 12.38 -7.44 -2.47
CA GLN A 168 11.61 -6.61 -1.53
C GLN A 168 12.30 -6.47 -0.17
N TYR A 169 12.08 -5.33 0.48
CA TYR A 169 12.59 -5.05 1.83
C TYR A 169 11.80 -3.97 2.56
N VAL A 170 11.90 -3.98 3.88
CA VAL A 170 11.56 -2.84 4.75
C VAL A 170 12.85 -2.29 5.33
N ARG A 171 13.10 -1.00 5.16
CA ARG A 171 14.20 -0.29 5.81
C ARG A 171 13.66 0.76 6.76
N ILE A 172 14.10 0.69 8.01
CA ILE A 172 13.84 1.69 9.04
C ILE A 172 15.18 2.33 9.37
N THR A 173 15.27 3.65 9.25
CA THR A 173 16.47 4.42 9.56
C THR A 173 16.17 5.39 10.69
N ASN A 174 16.89 5.32 11.79
CA ASN A 174 16.87 6.36 12.80
C ASN A 174 17.94 7.40 12.46
N PHE A 175 17.55 8.66 12.38
CA PHE A 175 18.46 9.80 12.30
C PHE A 175 18.73 10.37 13.68
N ASN A 176 19.94 10.13 14.18
CA ASN A 176 20.41 10.65 15.45
C ASN A 176 21.07 12.02 15.23
N TYR A 177 20.28 13.08 15.42
CA TYR A 177 20.73 14.46 15.16
C TYR A 177 21.74 15.02 16.18
N GLY A 178 22.07 14.25 17.23
CA GLY A 178 23.03 14.66 18.27
C GLY A 178 22.42 15.60 19.32
N VAL A 179 22.75 15.32 20.58
CA VAL A 179 22.45 16.04 21.84
C VAL A 179 21.44 17.21 21.80
N SER A 180 20.20 16.92 22.21
CA SER A 180 19.12 17.80 22.74
C SER A 180 17.78 17.68 22.01
N THR A 181 17.74 17.01 20.87
CA THR A 181 16.50 16.59 20.20
C THR A 181 16.51 15.08 20.06
N SER A 182 15.41 14.41 20.40
CA SER A 182 15.19 13.03 19.94
C SER A 182 15.41 12.99 18.42
N GLY A 183 15.90 11.86 17.92
CA GLY A 183 16.06 11.67 16.48
C GLY A 183 14.71 11.74 15.74
N SER A 184 14.71 11.35 14.48
CA SER A 184 13.46 10.99 13.80
C SER A 184 13.70 9.76 12.94
N ILE A 185 12.65 8.97 12.80
CA ILE A 185 12.69 7.76 11.99
C ILE A 185 12.37 8.12 10.53
N SER A 186 13.01 7.44 9.59
CA SER A 186 12.58 7.30 8.20
C SER A 186 12.21 5.85 7.93
N ILE A 187 11.21 5.63 7.09
CA ILE A 187 10.79 4.30 6.65
C ILE A 187 10.73 4.25 5.14
N GLU A 188 11.27 3.18 4.56
CA GLU A 188 11.18 2.83 3.14
C GLU A 188 10.73 1.38 3.01
N VAL A 189 9.70 1.14 2.20
CA VAL A 189 9.23 -0.21 1.87
C VAL A 189 9.30 -0.38 0.37
N TYR A 190 10.14 -1.30 -0.09
CA TYR A 190 10.22 -1.71 -1.49
C TYR A 190 9.48 -3.03 -1.64
N ALA A 191 8.39 -3.01 -2.41
CA ALA A 191 7.40 -4.07 -2.43
C ALA A 191 7.01 -4.44 -3.87
N ASP A 192 6.47 -5.64 -4.03
CA ASP A 192 5.86 -6.15 -5.26
C ASP A 192 4.34 -6.32 -5.07
N GLY A 193 3.57 -5.97 -6.10
CA GLY A 193 2.11 -6.07 -6.05
C GLY A 193 1.57 -7.48 -5.86
N SER A 194 2.36 -8.51 -6.22
CA SER A 194 1.99 -9.90 -5.95
C SER A 194 1.82 -10.22 -4.46
N GLU A 195 2.46 -9.46 -3.57
CA GLU A 195 2.37 -9.63 -2.12
C GLU A 195 1.66 -8.46 -1.42
N PHE A 196 1.69 -7.26 -2.01
CA PHE A 196 1.17 -6.04 -1.40
C PHE A 196 -0.09 -5.49 -2.07
N SER A 197 -0.72 -6.22 -3.00
CA SER A 197 -1.92 -5.78 -3.71
C SER A 197 -3.10 -5.43 -2.81
N ASP A 198 -3.22 -6.11 -1.66
CA ASP A 198 -4.26 -5.88 -0.65
C ASP A 198 -3.88 -4.84 0.41
N SER A 199 -2.71 -4.20 0.26
CA SER A 199 -2.23 -3.23 1.23
C SER A 199 -3.02 -1.91 1.18
N VAL A 200 -3.26 -1.35 2.37
CA VAL A 200 -3.93 -0.07 2.60
C VAL A 200 -3.20 0.74 3.67
N GLY A 201 -3.41 2.06 3.73
CA GLY A 201 -2.87 2.93 4.78
C GLY A 201 -2.39 4.27 4.22
N MET A 202 -1.48 4.92 4.94
CA MET A 202 -0.85 6.18 4.50
C MET A 202 -0.04 5.98 3.20
N CYS A 203 0.38 4.75 2.87
CA CYS A 203 0.98 4.43 1.58
C CYS A 203 -0.04 4.40 0.41
N GLY A 204 -1.32 4.65 0.66
CA GLY A 204 -2.40 4.48 -0.32
C GLY A 204 -2.81 3.01 -0.46
N THR A 205 -3.54 2.70 -1.53
CA THR A 205 -3.79 1.31 -1.94
C THR A 205 -2.84 0.93 -3.06
N TRP A 206 -2.65 -0.37 -3.30
CA TRP A 206 -1.85 -0.81 -4.44
C TRP A 206 -2.57 -0.60 -5.78
N THR A 207 -3.87 -0.87 -5.81
CA THR A 207 -4.63 -1.02 -7.06
C THR A 207 -5.12 0.32 -7.63
N GLN A 208 -5.23 1.36 -6.80
CA GLN A 208 -5.78 2.64 -7.22
C GLN A 208 -4.92 3.82 -6.73
N PRO A 209 -4.51 4.73 -7.63
CA PRO A 209 -3.81 5.94 -7.22
C PRO A 209 -4.77 6.88 -6.47
N GLY A 210 -4.25 7.55 -5.45
CA GLY A 210 -4.95 8.62 -4.73
C GLY A 210 -4.65 8.61 -3.24
N LEU A 211 -5.04 9.70 -2.58
CA LEU A 211 -5.08 9.78 -1.12
C LEU A 211 -6.48 9.39 -0.67
N ILE A 212 -6.64 8.12 -0.31
CA ILE A 212 -7.93 7.55 0.06
C ILE A 212 -7.99 7.51 1.58
N ALA A 213 -8.92 8.27 2.16
CA ALA A 213 -9.20 8.18 3.58
C ALA A 213 -9.92 6.86 3.88
N ARG A 214 -9.66 6.28 5.05
CA ARG A 214 -10.44 5.14 5.55
C ARG A 214 -11.85 5.63 5.88
N ASP A 215 -12.87 4.99 5.29
CA ASP A 215 -14.28 5.20 5.59
C ASP A 215 -14.71 4.56 6.93
#